data_AF-A0A1G5FIA4-F1
#
_entry.id   AF-A0A1G5FIA4-F1
#
_cell.length_a   1.000
_cell.length_b   1.000
_cell.length_c   1.000
_cell.angle_alpha   90.00
_cell.angle_beta   90.00
_cell.angle_gamma   90.00
#
_symmetry.space_group_name_H-M   'P 1'
#
loop_
_entity.id
_entity.type
_entity.pdbx_description
1 polymer ?
#
loop_
_entity_poly.entity_id
_entity_poly.type
_entity_poly.pdbx_seq_one_letter_code
_entity_poly.pdbx_strand_id
1 'polypeptide(L)'
;MFGSNKKSGRAIDPDQKEMIENARLRIKQKRGLFTHFVVFLIGSVGLIVVGVRQDSVEGSPMLQRESLLETDWWIWVIMLWFLILAYHAFNVFITKRILGPEWEKRQYEQLVQKQVDRIQKLQVKVDKNHPLPDVKLDNPMAPLPKAKVITMIAAAGENQELGKNGEMVWHLPDDFKRFKALTTGHTIIMGRKTFDSFDKPLPNRTHIVVTRDKGYKSNDAIIVHDMKTALAAAGNDSNPFIIGGGEIYSLGMPFSNKIELTRVHGTFDADAYFPRIDKSKWNLIKTESHGTDERHKYSFDYETWERVSS
;
A
#
# COMPACT_ATOMS: atom_id res chain seq x y z
N MET A 1 15.92 -6.79 48.25
CA MET A 1 15.35 -5.44 48.08
C MET A 1 15.39 -5.09 46.60
N PHE A 2 14.23 -4.72 46.06
CA PHE A 2 13.95 -4.06 44.77
C PHE A 2 14.25 -4.80 43.46
N GLY A 3 13.19 -5.44 42.93
CA GLY A 3 13.06 -5.66 41.50
C GLY A 3 12.81 -4.35 40.75
N SER A 4 13.37 -4.24 39.55
CA SER A 4 13.03 -3.18 38.60
C SER A 4 12.20 -3.80 37.47
N ASN A 5 10.89 -3.72 37.65
CA ASN A 5 9.90 -4.03 36.62
C ASN A 5 9.94 -2.90 35.58
N LYS A 6 10.81 -3.01 34.57
CA LYS A 6 10.80 -2.09 33.43
C LYS A 6 9.57 -2.43 32.59
N LYS A 7 8.51 -1.64 32.77
CA LYS A 7 7.33 -1.61 31.90
C LYS A 7 7.81 -1.34 30.47
N SER A 8 8.00 -2.42 29.71
CA SER A 8 7.98 -2.39 28.25
C SER A 8 6.64 -1.77 27.86
N GLY A 9 6.67 -0.58 27.26
CA GLY A 9 5.47 -0.01 26.65
C GLY A 9 4.94 -1.05 25.66
N ARG A 10 3.73 -1.57 25.92
CA ARG A 10 3.04 -2.51 25.03
C ARG A 10 2.94 -1.90 23.64
N ALA A 11 3.91 -2.21 22.78
CA ALA A 11 3.74 -2.11 21.35
C ALA A 11 2.61 -3.09 21.02
N ILE A 12 1.42 -2.55 20.73
CA ILE A 12 0.28 -3.36 20.30
C ILE A 12 0.74 -4.08 19.01
N ASP A 13 0.74 -5.40 19.07
CA ASP A 13 1.03 -6.31 17.97
C ASP A 13 0.27 -5.85 16.71
N PRO A 14 0.91 -5.71 15.53
CA PRO A 14 0.24 -5.31 14.30
C PRO A 14 -1.08 -6.05 14.03
N ASP A 15 -1.12 -7.35 14.35
CA ASP A 15 -2.32 -8.17 14.22
C ASP A 15 -3.43 -7.75 15.20
N GLN A 16 -3.06 -7.39 16.43
CA GLN A 16 -4.00 -6.84 17.41
C GLN A 16 -4.54 -5.48 16.97
N LYS A 17 -3.73 -4.64 16.31
CA LYS A 17 -4.20 -3.35 15.77
C LYS A 17 -5.23 -3.55 14.68
N GLU A 18 -4.99 -4.47 13.76
CA GLU A 18 -5.93 -4.80 12.67
C GLU A 18 -7.24 -5.36 13.22
N MET A 19 -7.19 -6.26 14.21
CA MET A 19 -8.38 -6.77 14.89
C MET A 19 -9.21 -5.66 15.55
N ILE A 20 -8.55 -4.70 16.21
CA ILE A 20 -9.20 -3.57 16.86
C ILE A 20 -9.82 -2.63 15.82
N GLU A 21 -9.13 -2.37 14.71
CA GLU A 21 -9.64 -1.54 13.62
C GLU A 21 -10.86 -2.17 12.95
N ASN A 22 -10.79 -3.46 12.64
CA ASN A 22 -11.91 -4.25 12.11
C ASN A 22 -13.12 -4.26 13.07
N ALA A 23 -12.87 -4.38 14.38
CA ALA A 23 -13.93 -4.29 15.40
C ALA A 23 -14.57 -2.90 15.45
N ARG A 24 -13.79 -1.82 15.33
CA ARG A 24 -14.31 -0.44 15.27
C ARG A 24 -15.17 -0.20 14.03
N LEU A 25 -14.72 -0.67 12.87
CA LEU A 25 -15.49 -0.57 11.62
C LEU A 25 -16.84 -1.30 11.72
N ARG A 26 -16.86 -2.51 12.33
CA ARG A 26 -18.09 -3.26 12.60
C ARG A 26 -19.07 -2.49 13.49
N ILE A 27 -18.56 -1.83 14.54
CA ILE A 27 -19.40 -1.03 15.45
C ILE A 27 -19.99 0.18 14.71
N LYS A 28 -19.18 0.88 13.90
CA LYS A 28 -19.63 2.04 13.12
C LYS A 28 -20.74 1.66 12.12
N GLN A 29 -20.58 0.54 11.41
CA GLN A 29 -21.57 0.04 10.46
C GLN A 29 -22.88 -0.36 11.14
N LYS A 30 -22.83 -1.09 12.27
CA LYS A 30 -24.04 -1.45 13.04
C LYS A 30 -24.79 -0.22 13.56
N ARG A 31 -24.05 0.80 14.04
CA ARG A 31 -24.64 2.09 14.43
C ARG A 31 -25.27 2.81 13.24
N GLY A 32 -24.62 2.79 12.07
CA GLY A 32 -25.17 3.33 10.83
C GLY A 32 -26.50 2.69 10.46
N LEU A 33 -26.57 1.35 10.46
CA LEU A 33 -27.81 0.62 10.19
C LEU A 33 -28.93 0.96 11.19
N PHE A 34 -28.60 1.03 12.49
CA PHE A 34 -29.58 1.41 13.52
C PHE A 34 -30.11 2.83 13.31
N THR A 35 -29.25 3.76 12.87
CA THR A 35 -29.66 5.13 12.54
C THR A 35 -30.66 5.15 11.38
N HIS A 36 -30.38 4.39 10.31
CA HIS A 36 -31.31 4.26 9.17
C HIS A 36 -32.64 3.61 9.57
N PHE A 37 -32.61 2.63 10.47
CA PHE A 37 -33.82 2.00 11.02
C PHE A 37 -34.69 3.00 11.80
N VAL A 38 -34.09 3.84 12.65
CA VAL A 38 -34.82 4.89 13.40
C VAL A 38 -35.42 5.93 12.46
N VAL A 39 -34.67 6.38 11.44
CA VAL A 39 -35.18 7.31 10.41
C VAL A 39 -36.35 6.70 9.65
N PHE A 40 -36.27 5.42 9.28
CA PHE A 40 -37.37 4.70 8.64
C PHE A 40 -38.62 4.66 9.51
N LEU A 41 -38.50 4.38 10.81
CA LEU A 41 -39.66 4.37 11.73
C LEU A 41 -40.33 5.74 11.82
N ILE A 42 -39.56 6.81 12.06
CA ILE A 42 -40.09 8.17 12.17
C ILE A 42 -40.74 8.61 10.84
N GLY A 43 -40.06 8.33 9.71
CA GLY A 43 -40.57 8.66 8.38
C GLY A 43 -41.83 7.89 8.01
N SER A 44 -41.92 6.61 8.38
CA SER A 44 -43.12 5.78 8.14
C SER A 44 -44.32 6.29 8.93
N VAL A 45 -44.14 6.66 10.20
CA VAL A 45 -45.21 7.28 11.01
C VAL A 45 -45.68 8.60 10.39
N GLY A 46 -44.74 9.44 9.92
CA GLY A 46 -45.08 10.68 9.22
C GLY A 46 -45.88 10.47 7.94
N LEU A 47 -45.48 9.49 7.12
CA LEU A 47 -46.19 9.14 5.87
C LEU A 47 -47.60 8.60 6.14
N ILE A 48 -47.78 7.79 7.18
CA ILE A 48 -49.10 7.31 7.62
C ILE A 48 -50.00 8.49 8.01
N VAL A 49 -49.49 9.42 8.82
CA VAL A 49 -50.27 10.61 9.26
C VAL A 49 -50.67 11.48 8.09
N VAL A 50 -49.77 11.69 7.12
CA VAL A 50 -50.06 12.48 5.90
C VAL A 50 -51.09 11.76 5.02
N GLY A 51 -50.93 10.46 4.79
CA GLY A 51 -51.87 9.66 4.02
C GLY A 51 -53.28 9.69 4.62
N VAL A 52 -53.41 9.37 5.91
CA VAL A 52 -54.70 9.35 6.62
C VAL A 52 -55.38 10.73 6.62
N ARG A 53 -54.60 11.81 6.74
CA ARG A 53 -55.14 13.19 6.72
C ARG A 53 -55.60 13.60 5.32
N GLN A 54 -54.89 13.17 4.27
CA GLN A 54 -55.30 13.41 2.88
C GLN A 54 -56.64 12.72 2.59
N ASP A 55 -56.79 11.47 3.00
CA ASP A 55 -58.05 10.70 2.84
C ASP A 55 -59.22 11.33 3.62
N SER A 56 -58.93 11.97 4.77
CA SER A 56 -59.95 12.66 5.59
C SER A 56 -60.41 14.01 5.02
N VAL A 57 -59.61 14.66 4.18
CA VAL A 57 -59.89 16.00 3.62
C VAL A 57 -60.58 15.92 2.25
N GLU A 58 -60.28 14.90 1.44
CA GLU A 58 -60.80 14.77 0.07
C GLU A 58 -62.15 14.01 -0.03
N GLY A 59 -62.66 13.46 1.08
CA GLY A 59 -64.03 12.93 1.13
C GLY A 59 -64.33 11.85 0.09
N SER A 60 -63.51 10.80 0.02
CA SER A 60 -63.73 9.66 -0.88
C SER A 60 -64.73 8.66 -0.26
N PRO A 61 -65.80 8.26 -0.98
CA PRO A 61 -66.75 7.29 -0.45
C PRO A 61 -66.09 5.93 -0.30
N MET A 62 -66.27 5.29 0.86
CA MET A 62 -66.26 3.83 0.94
C MET A 62 -67.20 3.30 -0.15
N LEU A 63 -66.77 2.31 -0.95
CA LEU A 63 -67.50 1.63 -2.04
C LEU A 63 -67.19 2.12 -3.46
N GLN A 64 -65.97 1.89 -3.93
CA GLN A 64 -65.67 1.19 -5.19
C GLN A 64 -64.15 1.06 -5.30
N ARG A 65 -63.63 0.02 -4.64
CA ARG A 65 -62.25 -0.41 -4.78
C ARG A 65 -62.33 -1.89 -5.18
N GLU A 66 -62.28 -2.14 -6.50
CA GLU A 66 -62.21 -3.47 -7.11
C GLU A 66 -60.89 -3.60 -7.86
N SER A 67 -59.78 -3.72 -7.15
CA SER A 67 -58.60 -4.41 -7.66
C SER A 67 -57.74 -4.93 -6.50
N LEU A 68 -57.19 -6.14 -6.66
CA LEU A 68 -56.36 -6.83 -5.66
C LEU A 68 -55.05 -6.09 -5.28
N LEU A 69 -54.79 -4.91 -5.85
CA LEU A 69 -53.63 -4.05 -5.58
C LEU A 69 -54.02 -2.59 -5.26
N GLU A 70 -55.21 -2.34 -4.72
CA GLU A 70 -55.61 -1.01 -4.25
C GLU A 70 -55.05 -0.69 -2.88
N THR A 71 -53.74 -0.49 -2.85
CA THR A 71 -53.00 -0.09 -1.67
C THR A 71 -52.62 1.38 -1.80
N ASP A 72 -52.82 2.17 -0.75
CA ASP A 72 -52.56 3.61 -0.81
C ASP A 72 -51.11 3.91 -1.15
N TRP A 73 -50.87 4.99 -1.89
CA TRP A 73 -49.56 5.34 -2.44
C TRP A 73 -48.47 5.40 -1.35
N TRP A 74 -48.82 5.83 -0.13
CA TRP A 74 -47.89 5.92 0.99
C TRP A 74 -47.41 4.55 1.47
N ILE A 75 -48.19 3.48 1.27
CA ILE A 75 -47.79 2.10 1.58
C ILE A 75 -46.72 1.63 0.59
N TRP A 76 -46.86 1.95 -0.70
CA TRP A 76 -45.82 1.65 -1.70
C TRP A 76 -44.50 2.38 -1.41
N VAL A 77 -44.57 3.62 -0.94
CA VAL A 77 -43.38 4.39 -0.49
C VAL A 77 -42.73 3.73 0.72
N ILE A 78 -43.51 3.33 1.73
CA ILE A 78 -42.98 2.60 2.91
C ILE A 78 -42.37 1.26 2.50
N MET A 79 -43.01 0.51 1.60
CA MET A 79 -42.51 -0.78 1.11
C MET A 79 -41.18 -0.64 0.37
N LEU A 80 -41.05 0.35 -0.51
CA LEU A 80 -39.80 0.64 -1.21
C LEU A 80 -38.70 1.03 -0.22
N TRP A 81 -39.02 1.86 0.76
CA TRP A 81 -38.06 2.32 1.75
C TRP A 81 -37.62 1.19 2.70
N PHE A 82 -38.55 0.30 3.05
CA PHE A 82 -38.26 -0.93 3.78
C PHE A 82 -37.33 -1.86 2.99
N LEU A 83 -37.52 -2.00 1.68
CA LEU A 83 -36.66 -2.82 0.82
C LEU A 83 -35.21 -2.30 0.81
N ILE A 84 -35.03 -0.97 0.76
CA ILE A 84 -33.71 -0.32 0.87
C ILE A 84 -33.08 -0.63 2.24
N LEU A 85 -33.85 -0.53 3.32
CA LEU A 85 -33.39 -0.85 4.67
C LEU A 85 -33.03 -2.34 4.83
N ALA A 86 -33.84 -3.23 4.26
CA ALA A 86 -33.62 -4.67 4.25
C ALA A 86 -32.35 -5.03 3.47
N TYR A 87 -32.13 -4.40 2.31
CA TYR A 87 -30.88 -4.53 1.55
C TYR A 87 -29.67 -4.06 2.35
N HIS A 88 -29.76 -2.89 3.00
CA HIS A 88 -28.69 -2.38 3.85
C HIS A 88 -28.39 -3.31 5.03
N ALA A 89 -29.43 -3.83 5.70
CA ALA A 89 -29.31 -4.81 6.77
C ALA A 89 -28.66 -6.11 6.29
N PHE A 90 -29.09 -6.65 5.14
CA PHE A 90 -28.51 -7.83 4.51
C PHE A 90 -27.03 -7.62 4.19
N ASN A 91 -26.65 -6.48 3.63
CA ASN A 91 -25.25 -6.17 3.31
C ASN A 91 -24.36 -6.12 4.57
N VAL A 92 -24.86 -5.51 5.65
CA VAL A 92 -24.12 -5.37 6.93
C VAL A 92 -24.00 -6.71 7.67
N PHE A 93 -25.05 -7.54 7.69
CA PHE A 93 -25.09 -8.77 8.49
C PHE A 93 -24.71 -10.05 7.75
N ILE A 94 -25.02 -10.15 6.45
CA ILE A 94 -24.81 -11.36 5.64
C ILE A 94 -23.57 -11.21 4.77
N THR A 95 -23.54 -10.24 3.85
CA THR A 95 -22.47 -10.13 2.83
C THR A 95 -21.09 -10.03 3.46
N LYS A 96 -20.91 -9.15 4.45
CA LYS A 96 -19.61 -8.97 5.13
C LYS A 96 -19.30 -9.99 6.21
N ARG A 97 -20.26 -10.85 6.60
CA ARG A 97 -20.02 -12.00 7.48
C ARG A 97 -19.51 -13.20 6.68
N ILE A 98 -19.99 -13.37 5.45
CA ILE A 98 -19.64 -14.49 4.56
C ILE A 98 -18.43 -14.16 3.68
N LEU A 99 -18.36 -12.97 3.10
CA LEU A 99 -17.27 -12.45 2.25
C LEU A 99 -16.48 -11.35 2.97
N GLY A 100 -16.23 -11.56 4.26
CA GLY A 100 -15.45 -10.64 5.07
C GLY A 100 -13.94 -10.92 4.99
N PRO A 101 -13.11 -10.07 5.64
CA PRO A 101 -11.67 -10.26 5.72
C PRO A 101 -11.25 -11.64 6.27
N GLU A 102 -12.05 -12.20 7.17
CA GLU A 102 -11.84 -13.56 7.73
C GLU A 102 -12.00 -14.67 6.68
N TRP A 103 -12.93 -14.50 5.74
CA TRP A 103 -13.11 -15.44 4.64
C TRP A 103 -11.95 -15.34 3.66
N GLU A 104 -11.53 -14.11 3.32
CA GLU A 104 -10.35 -13.87 2.48
C GLU A 104 -9.08 -14.47 3.10
N LYS A 105 -8.89 -14.29 4.42
CA LYS A 105 -7.78 -14.88 5.18
C LYS A 105 -7.79 -16.41 5.10
N ARG A 106 -8.95 -17.05 5.31
CA ARG A 106 -9.08 -18.52 5.18
C ARG A 106 -8.78 -19.01 3.76
N GLN A 107 -9.22 -18.27 2.73
CA GLN A 107 -8.91 -18.62 1.34
C GLN A 107 -7.41 -18.51 1.05
N TYR A 108 -6.78 -17.44 1.55
CA TYR A 108 -5.34 -17.26 1.46
C TYR A 108 -4.56 -18.39 2.15
N GLU A 109 -4.92 -18.73 3.39
CA GLU A 109 -4.32 -19.84 4.15
C GLU A 109 -4.45 -21.18 3.40
N GLN A 110 -5.62 -21.46 2.81
CA GLN A 110 -5.83 -22.66 1.99
C GLN A 110 -4.94 -22.71 0.74
N LEU A 111 -4.70 -21.57 0.09
CA LEU A 111 -3.81 -21.49 -1.07
C LEU A 111 -2.34 -21.68 -0.67
N VAL A 112 -1.92 -21.06 0.44
CA VAL A 112 -0.58 -21.26 1.00
C VAL A 112 -0.35 -22.73 1.34
N GLN A 113 -1.30 -23.39 2.01
CA GLN A 113 -1.19 -24.81 2.33
C GLN A 113 -1.03 -25.68 1.09
N LYS A 114 -1.81 -25.43 0.03
CA LYS A 114 -1.67 -26.15 -1.25
C LYS A 114 -0.29 -25.95 -1.89
N GLN A 115 0.30 -24.76 -1.75
CA GLN A 115 1.65 -24.50 -2.24
C GLN A 115 2.71 -25.24 -1.42
N VAL A 116 2.59 -25.25 -0.09
CA VAL A 116 3.46 -26.03 0.80
C VAL A 116 3.41 -27.51 0.44
N ASP A 117 2.22 -28.09 0.27
CA ASP A 117 2.05 -29.49 -0.12
C ASP A 117 2.70 -29.78 -1.49
N ARG A 118 2.61 -28.83 -2.44
CA ARG A 118 3.24 -28.95 -3.76
C ARG A 118 4.76 -28.89 -3.66
N ILE A 119 5.31 -27.99 -2.85
CA ILE A 119 6.76 -27.87 -2.59
C ILE A 119 7.27 -29.14 -1.93
N GLN A 120 6.58 -29.68 -0.92
CA GLN A 120 6.96 -30.94 -0.28
C GLN A 120 6.97 -32.10 -1.28
N LYS A 121 5.96 -32.21 -2.14
CA LYS A 121 5.94 -33.22 -3.23
C LYS A 121 7.08 -33.04 -4.22
N LEU A 122 7.48 -31.81 -4.51
CA LEU A 122 8.63 -31.52 -5.37
C LEU A 122 9.95 -31.86 -4.67
N GLN A 123 10.10 -31.53 -3.39
CA GLN A 123 11.27 -31.87 -2.58
C GLN A 123 11.46 -33.38 -2.51
N VAL A 124 10.41 -34.16 -2.23
CA VAL A 124 10.47 -35.64 -2.24
C VAL A 124 10.89 -36.18 -3.61
N LYS A 125 10.47 -35.55 -4.71
CA LYS A 125 10.90 -35.94 -6.07
C LYS A 125 12.35 -35.55 -6.35
N VAL A 126 12.80 -34.40 -5.84
CA VAL A 126 14.17 -33.91 -5.98
C VAL A 126 15.13 -34.78 -5.16
N ASP A 127 14.85 -35.03 -3.88
CA ASP A 127 15.67 -35.86 -3.00
C ASP A 127 15.83 -37.29 -3.54
N LYS A 128 14.80 -37.82 -4.21
CA LYS A 128 14.86 -39.11 -4.89
C LYS A 128 15.82 -39.12 -6.09
N ASN A 129 15.98 -38.00 -6.79
CA ASN A 129 16.77 -37.90 -8.03
C ASN A 129 18.16 -37.27 -7.80
N HIS A 130 18.31 -36.43 -6.78
CA HIS A 130 19.50 -35.65 -6.44
C HIS A 130 19.50 -35.34 -4.92
N PRO A 131 20.11 -36.17 -4.06
CA PRO A 131 20.15 -35.90 -2.63
C PRO A 131 21.05 -34.69 -2.35
N LEU A 132 20.45 -33.61 -1.84
CA LEU A 132 21.18 -32.45 -1.33
C LEU A 132 21.54 -32.68 0.15
N PRO A 133 22.63 -32.08 0.66
CA PRO A 133 22.94 -32.12 2.09
C PRO A 133 21.83 -31.46 2.90
N ASP A 134 21.56 -32.07 4.06
CA ASP A 134 20.42 -31.80 4.93
C ASP A 134 20.46 -30.36 5.50
N VAL A 135 19.70 -29.43 4.90
CA VAL A 135 19.49 -28.08 5.44
C VAL A 135 18.18 -28.09 6.22
N LYS A 136 18.27 -28.15 7.54
CA LYS A 136 17.11 -27.98 8.43
C LYS A 136 16.57 -26.56 8.29
N LEU A 137 15.35 -26.43 7.77
CA LEU A 137 14.58 -25.20 7.79
C LEU A 137 13.78 -25.16 9.10
N ASP A 138 14.18 -24.28 10.02
CA ASP A 138 13.68 -24.25 11.40
C ASP A 138 12.22 -23.77 11.56
N ASN A 139 11.47 -23.49 10.48
CA ASN A 139 10.04 -23.15 10.59
C ASN A 139 9.24 -23.33 9.27
N PRO A 140 8.44 -24.41 9.11
CA PRO A 140 7.72 -24.71 7.87
C PRO A 140 6.45 -23.88 7.62
N MET A 141 6.01 -23.02 8.56
CA MET A 141 4.81 -22.17 8.44
C MET A 141 5.10 -20.66 8.38
N ALA A 142 6.38 -20.26 8.26
CA ALA A 142 6.68 -18.85 8.00
C ALA A 142 6.04 -18.45 6.66
N PRO A 143 5.33 -17.30 6.57
CA PRO A 143 4.80 -16.82 5.30
C PRO A 143 5.96 -16.81 4.30
N LEU A 144 5.74 -17.44 3.14
CA LEU A 144 6.70 -17.39 2.04
C LEU A 144 7.08 -15.92 1.87
N PRO A 145 8.37 -15.55 1.99
CA PRO A 145 8.76 -14.17 1.86
C PRO A 145 8.24 -13.70 0.50
N LYS A 146 7.34 -12.71 0.48
CA LYS A 146 6.95 -12.04 -0.76
C LYS A 146 8.26 -11.70 -1.46
N ALA A 147 8.41 -12.14 -2.72
CA ALA A 147 9.61 -11.86 -3.47
C ALA A 147 9.87 -10.35 -3.42
N LYS A 148 10.98 -9.96 -2.79
CA LYS A 148 11.31 -8.56 -2.54
C LYS A 148 11.62 -7.92 -3.89
N VAL A 149 10.81 -6.95 -4.30
CA VAL A 149 11.05 -6.15 -5.51
C VAL A 149 11.94 -4.99 -5.09
N ILE A 150 13.16 -4.90 -5.58
CA ILE A 150 14.06 -3.80 -5.23
C ILE A 150 13.93 -2.72 -6.30
N THR A 151 13.57 -1.50 -5.88
CA THR A 151 13.33 -0.39 -6.81
C THR A 151 14.39 0.69 -6.66
N MET A 152 15.05 1.09 -7.74
CA MET A 152 15.81 2.35 -7.75
C MET A 152 14.85 3.50 -8.09
N ILE A 153 14.97 4.62 -7.40
CA ILE A 153 14.24 5.85 -7.74
C ILE A 153 15.22 7.01 -7.84
N ALA A 154 15.17 7.75 -8.93
CA ALA A 154 16.08 8.85 -9.22
C ALA A 154 15.41 9.88 -10.14
N ALA A 155 15.92 11.11 -10.12
CA ALA A 155 15.76 12.05 -11.23
C ALA A 155 17.13 12.23 -11.88
N ALA A 156 17.22 12.15 -13.20
CA ALA A 156 18.47 12.29 -13.91
C ALA A 156 18.32 13.07 -15.23
N GLY A 157 19.34 13.86 -15.59
CA GLY A 157 19.42 14.57 -16.87
C GLY A 157 19.64 13.64 -18.06
N GLU A 158 19.68 14.17 -19.28
CA GLU A 158 19.83 13.37 -20.52
C GLU A 158 21.11 12.51 -20.54
N ASN A 159 22.19 13.00 -19.93
CA ASN A 159 23.46 12.28 -19.83
C ASN A 159 23.67 11.63 -18.46
N GLN A 160 22.57 11.30 -17.77
CA GLN A 160 22.55 10.68 -16.45
C GLN A 160 23.05 11.58 -15.30
N GLU A 161 23.12 12.89 -15.49
CA GLU A 161 23.45 13.84 -14.43
C GLU A 161 22.47 13.66 -13.25
N LEU A 162 22.92 13.70 -12.00
CA LEU A 162 22.05 13.65 -10.82
C LEU A 162 22.08 14.96 -10.04
N GLY A 163 23.28 15.48 -9.81
CA GLY A 163 23.49 16.60 -8.91
C GLY A 163 24.94 17.04 -8.89
N LYS A 164 25.17 18.16 -8.22
CA LYS A 164 26.49 18.77 -8.05
C LYS A 164 26.66 19.23 -6.60
N ASN A 165 27.82 18.99 -6.01
CA ASN A 165 28.14 19.39 -4.64
C ASN A 165 27.14 18.86 -3.57
N GLY A 166 26.47 17.73 -3.83
CA GLY A 166 25.48 17.15 -2.93
C GLY A 166 24.06 17.70 -3.06
N GLU A 167 23.82 18.61 -4.01
CA GLU A 167 22.51 19.19 -4.29
C GLU A 167 22.01 18.80 -5.69
N MET A 168 20.70 18.83 -5.88
CA MET A 168 20.07 18.66 -7.19
C MET A 168 20.22 19.96 -8.00
N VAL A 169 20.59 19.83 -9.27
CA VAL A 169 20.84 20.97 -10.17
C VAL A 169 19.56 21.58 -10.78
N TRP A 170 18.40 21.03 -10.42
CA TRP A 170 17.07 21.51 -10.80
C TRP A 170 16.12 21.48 -9.61
N HIS A 171 15.01 22.21 -9.74
CA HIS A 171 13.91 22.21 -8.80
C HIS A 171 12.64 21.69 -9.49
N LEU A 172 12.19 20.49 -9.11
CA LEU A 172 11.03 19.82 -9.71
C LEU A 172 10.02 19.41 -8.62
N PRO A 173 9.14 20.34 -8.17
CA PRO A 173 8.20 20.08 -7.09
C PRO A 173 7.32 18.83 -7.27
N ASP A 174 6.89 18.55 -8.50
CA ASP A 174 6.00 17.41 -8.76
C ASP A 174 6.75 16.07 -8.76
N ASP A 175 8.03 16.06 -9.12
CA ASP A 175 8.92 14.91 -8.91
C ASP A 175 9.13 14.63 -7.42
N PHE A 176 9.36 15.66 -6.60
CA PHE A 176 9.44 15.49 -5.14
C PHE A 176 8.14 14.92 -4.55
N LYS A 177 6.99 15.36 -5.05
CA LYS A 177 5.68 14.82 -4.66
C LYS A 177 5.56 13.35 -5.04
N ARG A 178 5.99 12.98 -6.24
CA ARG A 178 6.04 11.58 -6.72
C ARG A 178 6.98 10.72 -5.88
N PHE A 179 8.21 11.18 -5.62
CA PHE A 179 9.18 10.51 -4.76
C PHE A 179 8.60 10.24 -3.37
N LYS A 180 7.94 11.23 -2.76
CA LYS A 180 7.28 11.07 -1.46
C LYS A 180 6.17 10.03 -1.53
N ALA A 181 5.31 10.08 -2.56
CA ALA A 181 4.20 9.15 -2.71
C ALA A 181 4.67 7.70 -2.89
N LEU A 182 5.74 7.47 -3.65
CA LEU A 182 6.27 6.14 -3.93
C LEU A 182 7.05 5.54 -2.74
N THR A 183 7.76 6.37 -1.98
CA THR A 183 8.68 5.89 -0.93
C THR A 183 8.07 5.87 0.47
N THR A 184 6.93 6.52 0.72
CA THR A 184 6.29 6.51 2.04
C THR A 184 5.90 5.09 2.46
N GLY A 185 6.18 4.74 3.72
CA GLY A 185 5.91 3.41 4.27
C GLY A 185 7.00 2.37 3.96
N HIS A 186 7.96 2.73 3.11
CA HIS A 186 9.04 1.85 2.69
C HIS A 186 10.39 2.22 3.32
N THR A 187 11.34 1.31 3.16
CA THR A 187 12.75 1.47 3.50
C THR A 187 13.46 2.14 2.35
N ILE A 188 14.21 3.20 2.66
CA ILE A 188 15.05 3.92 1.71
C ILE A 188 16.53 3.68 2.02
N ILE A 189 17.27 3.28 1.00
CA ILE A 189 18.69 2.93 1.05
C ILE A 189 19.45 4.02 0.32
N MET A 190 20.41 4.62 1.02
CA MET A 190 21.18 5.73 0.47
C MET A 190 22.63 5.74 0.95
N GLY A 191 23.44 6.59 0.32
CA GLY A 191 24.82 6.83 0.71
C GLY A 191 24.91 7.89 1.80
N ARG A 192 25.99 7.85 2.58
CA ARG A 192 26.23 8.81 3.68
C ARG A 192 26.08 10.27 3.24
N LYS A 193 26.69 10.68 2.13
CA LYS A 193 26.58 12.06 1.63
C LYS A 193 25.15 12.50 1.31
N THR A 194 24.33 11.59 0.77
CA THR A 194 22.91 11.86 0.49
C THR A 194 22.13 12.01 1.79
N PHE A 195 22.40 11.16 2.78
CA PHE A 195 21.75 11.28 4.09
C PHE A 195 22.13 12.59 4.80
N ASP A 196 23.41 12.97 4.77
CA ASP A 196 23.91 14.21 5.37
C ASP A 196 23.30 15.48 4.72
N SER A 197 22.82 15.39 3.49
CA SER A 197 22.17 16.51 2.79
C SER A 197 20.75 16.78 3.27
N PHE A 198 20.14 15.86 4.03
CA PHE A 198 18.80 16.05 4.56
C PHE A 198 18.85 16.93 5.80
N ASP A 199 18.11 18.05 5.79
CA ASP A 199 17.91 18.87 6.99
C ASP A 199 17.32 18.05 8.15
N LYS A 200 16.43 17.11 7.82
CA LYS A 200 15.77 16.20 8.75
C LYS A 200 15.47 14.86 8.09
N PRO A 201 15.47 13.75 8.85
CA PRO A 201 15.02 12.47 8.37
C PRO A 201 13.61 12.56 7.78
N LEU A 202 13.46 11.95 6.61
CA LEU A 202 12.21 11.88 5.89
C LEU A 202 11.17 11.07 6.68
N PRO A 203 9.97 11.62 6.97
CA PRO A 203 8.99 10.95 7.84
C PRO A 203 8.39 9.71 7.18
N ASN A 204 7.90 8.79 8.02
CA ASN A 204 7.24 7.53 7.63
C ASN A 204 8.09 6.64 6.71
N ARG A 205 9.42 6.67 6.89
CA ARG A 205 10.39 5.90 6.11
C ARG A 205 11.48 5.37 7.02
N THR A 206 11.92 4.14 6.77
CA THR A 206 13.09 3.58 7.44
C THR A 206 14.33 3.97 6.64
N HIS A 207 15.33 4.57 7.28
CA HIS A 207 16.55 5.02 6.62
C HIS A 207 17.67 3.99 6.80
N ILE A 208 18.28 3.57 5.70
CA ILE A 208 19.49 2.75 5.69
C ILE A 208 20.60 3.53 5.00
N VAL A 209 21.71 3.72 5.70
CA VAL A 209 22.88 4.45 5.18
C VAL A 209 24.03 3.48 4.95
N VAL A 210 24.47 3.41 3.69
CA VAL A 210 25.64 2.64 3.28
C VAL A 210 26.87 3.55 3.33
N THR A 211 27.89 3.14 4.08
CA THR A 211 29.13 3.90 4.24
C THR A 211 30.33 2.99 4.44
N ARG A 212 31.50 3.40 3.94
CA ARG A 212 32.77 2.73 4.22
C ARG A 212 33.36 3.13 5.58
N ASP A 213 32.90 4.24 6.14
CA ASP A 213 33.33 4.73 7.45
C ASP A 213 32.69 3.90 8.56
N LYS A 214 33.48 3.03 9.19
CA LYS A 214 33.05 2.18 10.32
C LYS A 214 32.80 2.96 11.61
N GLY A 215 33.26 4.21 11.70
CA GLY A 215 33.03 5.09 12.84
C GLY A 215 31.74 5.91 12.75
N TYR A 216 31.12 5.97 11.56
CA TYR A 216 29.91 6.75 11.33
C TYR A 216 28.73 6.21 12.12
N LYS A 217 28.01 7.09 12.82
CA LYS A 217 26.84 6.77 13.64
C LYS A 217 25.72 7.75 13.37
N SER A 218 24.50 7.24 13.35
CA SER A 218 23.28 8.04 13.30
C SER A 218 22.26 7.42 14.23
N ASN A 219 21.47 8.25 14.90
CA ASN A 219 20.32 7.79 15.70
C ASN A 219 19.06 7.62 14.83
N ASP A 220 19.06 8.21 13.63
CA ASP A 220 17.90 8.29 12.76
C ASP A 220 17.97 7.32 11.56
N ALA A 221 19.07 6.57 11.44
CA ALA A 221 19.28 5.63 10.35
C ALA A 221 20.06 4.38 10.80
N ILE A 222 19.77 3.27 10.12
CA ILE A 222 20.52 2.02 10.24
C ILE A 222 21.80 2.15 9.41
N ILE A 223 22.96 2.00 10.05
CA ILE A 223 24.25 2.10 9.37
C ILE A 223 24.73 0.72 8.95
N VAL A 224 25.11 0.59 7.67
CA VAL A 224 25.63 -0.64 7.07
C VAL A 224 26.82 -0.32 6.16
N HIS A 225 27.58 -1.35 5.79
CA HIS A 225 28.86 -1.17 5.08
C HIS A 225 28.91 -1.77 3.67
N ASP A 226 27.82 -2.41 3.24
CA ASP A 226 27.69 -2.95 1.90
C ASP A 226 26.21 -3.09 1.50
N MET A 227 25.99 -3.26 0.19
CA MET A 227 24.64 -3.32 -0.39
C MET A 227 23.87 -4.57 0.03
N LYS A 228 24.54 -5.72 0.23
CA LYS A 228 23.84 -6.97 0.61
C LYS A 228 23.27 -6.84 2.02
N THR A 229 24.07 -6.31 2.96
CA THR A 229 23.62 -6.03 4.31
C THR A 229 22.55 -4.94 4.34
N ALA A 230 22.62 -3.92 3.47
CA ALA A 230 21.55 -2.93 3.33
C ALA A 230 20.20 -3.56 2.94
N LEU A 231 20.21 -4.44 1.93
CA LEU A 231 19.01 -5.12 1.45
C LEU A 231 18.45 -6.11 2.48
N ALA A 232 19.32 -6.78 3.25
CA ALA A 232 18.93 -7.63 4.37
C ALA A 232 18.30 -6.81 5.52
N ALA A 233 18.90 -5.66 5.86
CA ALA A 233 18.40 -4.75 6.89
C ALA A 233 17.05 -4.11 6.54
N ALA A 234 16.67 -4.07 5.26
CA ALA A 234 15.32 -3.70 4.84
C ALA A 234 14.23 -4.73 5.24
N GLY A 235 14.61 -5.88 5.85
CA GLY A 235 13.68 -6.80 6.51
C GLY A 235 12.53 -7.28 5.63
N ASN A 236 11.31 -7.20 6.17
CA ASN A 236 10.07 -7.67 5.53
C ASN A 236 9.45 -6.65 4.55
N ASP A 237 10.10 -5.52 4.30
CA ASP A 237 9.62 -4.59 3.29
C ASP A 237 9.64 -5.25 1.91
N SER A 238 8.47 -5.38 1.28
CA SER A 238 8.35 -6.00 -0.03
C SER A 238 8.92 -5.14 -1.17
N ASN A 239 9.11 -3.84 -0.95
CA ASN A 239 9.61 -2.91 -1.96
C ASN A 239 10.57 -1.84 -1.40
N PRO A 240 11.79 -2.21 -0.98
CA PRO A 240 12.78 -1.23 -0.58
C PRO A 240 13.25 -0.39 -1.76
N PHE A 241 13.52 0.89 -1.50
CA PHE A 241 13.95 1.85 -2.50
C PHE A 241 15.42 2.21 -2.34
N ILE A 242 16.19 2.13 -3.42
CA ILE A 242 17.54 2.70 -3.49
C ILE A 242 17.41 4.10 -4.06
N ILE A 243 17.82 5.11 -3.27
CA ILE A 243 17.60 6.53 -3.59
C ILE A 243 18.90 7.30 -3.88
N GLY A 244 20.02 6.58 -4.04
CA GLY A 244 21.32 7.15 -4.44
C GLY A 244 22.27 7.46 -3.28
N GLY A 245 23.34 8.23 -3.46
CA GLY A 245 23.81 8.87 -4.70
C GLY A 245 24.47 7.92 -5.71
N GLY A 246 25.20 8.48 -6.68
CA GLY A 246 25.71 7.76 -7.87
C GLY A 246 26.42 6.43 -7.60
N GLU A 247 27.30 6.38 -6.59
CA GLU A 247 27.98 5.13 -6.20
C GLU A 247 26.99 4.07 -5.68
N ILE A 248 25.99 4.48 -4.90
CA ILE A 248 24.97 3.58 -4.34
C ILE A 248 24.05 3.04 -5.43
N TYR A 249 23.68 3.86 -6.41
CA TYR A 249 22.96 3.36 -7.58
C TYR A 249 23.79 2.32 -8.33
N SER A 250 25.09 2.56 -8.52
CA SER A 250 25.98 1.62 -9.20
C SER A 250 26.09 0.29 -8.44
N LEU A 251 26.19 0.34 -7.11
CA LEU A 251 26.19 -0.85 -6.24
C LEU A 251 24.83 -1.56 -6.21
N GLY A 252 23.73 -0.81 -6.34
CA GLY A 252 22.36 -1.31 -6.32
C GLY A 252 21.87 -1.88 -7.65
N MET A 253 22.47 -1.43 -8.76
CA MET A 253 22.08 -1.82 -10.11
C MET A 253 22.04 -3.34 -10.33
N PRO A 254 22.95 -4.19 -9.81
CA PRO A 254 22.86 -5.65 -9.98
C PRO A 254 21.70 -6.31 -9.21
N PHE A 255 21.21 -5.68 -8.14
CA PHE A 255 20.19 -6.23 -7.24
C PHE A 255 18.78 -5.73 -7.55
N SER A 256 18.66 -4.64 -8.31
CA SER A 256 17.38 -3.97 -8.53
C SER A 256 16.52 -4.68 -9.58
N ASN A 257 15.21 -4.76 -9.34
CA ASN A 257 14.23 -5.31 -10.26
C ASN A 257 13.55 -4.23 -11.10
N LYS A 258 13.45 -3.01 -10.53
CA LYS A 258 12.71 -1.90 -11.11
C LYS A 258 13.49 -0.59 -11.01
N ILE A 259 13.28 0.32 -11.94
CA ILE A 259 13.77 1.71 -11.89
C ILE A 259 12.59 2.63 -12.12
N GLU A 260 12.34 3.54 -11.19
CA GLU A 260 11.43 4.68 -11.32
C GLU A 260 12.28 5.91 -11.57
N LEU A 261 12.44 6.29 -12.83
CA LEU A 261 13.35 7.36 -13.24
C LEU A 261 12.56 8.57 -13.72
N THR A 262 12.93 9.75 -13.24
CA THR A 262 12.46 11.02 -13.81
C THR A 262 13.55 11.53 -14.74
N ARG A 263 13.33 11.45 -16.06
CA ARG A 263 14.27 11.94 -17.07
C ARG A 263 14.04 13.43 -17.28
N VAL A 264 14.98 14.26 -16.86
CA VAL A 264 14.90 15.72 -16.99
C VAL A 264 15.51 16.14 -18.32
N HIS A 265 14.73 16.81 -19.16
CA HIS A 265 15.17 17.22 -20.49
C HIS A 265 16.05 18.47 -20.39
N GLY A 266 17.35 18.25 -20.50
CA GLY A 266 18.37 19.29 -20.40
C GLY A 266 19.75 18.70 -20.20
N THR A 267 20.75 19.56 -20.27
CA THR A 267 22.14 19.26 -19.95
C THR A 267 22.56 20.09 -18.74
N PHE A 268 23.22 19.44 -17.79
CA PHE A 268 23.53 20.06 -16.51
C PHE A 268 24.97 19.79 -16.13
N ASP A 269 25.57 20.70 -15.38
CA ASP A 269 26.89 20.51 -14.80
C ASP A 269 26.76 19.67 -13.52
N ALA A 270 27.32 18.46 -13.50
CA ALA A 270 27.15 17.49 -12.43
C ALA A 270 28.45 16.75 -12.08
N ASP A 271 28.58 16.37 -10.80
CA ASP A 271 29.68 15.53 -10.29
C ASP A 271 29.21 14.12 -9.89
N ALA A 272 27.89 13.90 -9.84
CA ALA A 272 27.25 12.63 -9.59
C ALA A 272 26.38 12.23 -10.78
N TYR A 273 26.50 10.96 -11.19
CA TYR A 273 25.79 10.42 -12.34
C TYR A 273 25.06 9.13 -11.98
N PHE A 274 23.91 8.91 -12.62
CA PHE A 274 23.18 7.67 -12.58
C PHE A 274 23.87 6.63 -13.49
N PRO A 275 23.94 5.35 -13.10
CA PRO A 275 24.51 4.31 -13.95
C PRO A 275 23.73 4.19 -15.27
N ARG A 276 24.45 4.05 -16.38
CA ARG A 276 23.83 3.84 -17.70
C ARG A 276 22.93 2.60 -17.69
N ILE A 277 21.70 2.78 -18.17
CA ILE A 277 20.72 1.68 -18.28
C ILE A 277 21.06 0.87 -19.54
N ASP A 278 21.43 -0.39 -19.33
CA ASP A 278 21.67 -1.36 -20.41
C ASP A 278 20.33 -1.90 -20.94
N LYS A 279 19.96 -1.49 -22.15
CA LYS A 279 18.71 -1.88 -22.81
C LYS A 279 18.60 -3.38 -23.11
N SER A 280 19.69 -4.15 -23.02
CA SER A 280 19.62 -5.62 -23.10
C SER A 280 19.14 -6.26 -21.80
N LYS A 281 19.22 -5.54 -20.68
CA LYS A 281 18.85 -6.01 -19.33
C LYS A 281 17.61 -5.32 -18.79
N TRP A 282 17.19 -4.21 -19.38
CA TRP A 282 16.11 -3.35 -18.88
C TRP A 282 15.17 -2.95 -20.01
N ASN A 283 13.87 -3.10 -19.75
CA ASN A 283 12.80 -2.67 -20.63
C ASN A 283 12.10 -1.44 -20.04
N LEU A 284 11.91 -0.42 -20.87
CA LEU A 284 11.03 0.70 -20.54
C LEU A 284 9.58 0.24 -20.72
N ILE A 285 8.81 0.18 -19.63
CA ILE A 285 7.44 -0.36 -19.62
C ILE A 285 6.36 0.72 -19.51
N LYS A 286 6.71 1.91 -19.01
CA LYS A 286 5.80 3.04 -18.90
C LYS A 286 6.58 4.35 -19.03
N THR A 287 5.98 5.30 -19.75
CA THR A 287 6.44 6.68 -19.81
C THR A 287 5.25 7.62 -19.64
N GLU A 288 5.42 8.70 -18.88
CA GLU A 288 4.42 9.74 -18.70
C GLU A 288 5.12 11.11 -18.73
N SER A 289 4.77 11.94 -19.72
CA SER A 289 5.46 13.19 -19.99
C SER A 289 4.88 14.36 -19.20
N HIS A 290 5.78 15.21 -18.70
CA HIS A 290 5.48 16.46 -18.04
C HIS A 290 6.14 17.62 -18.78
N GLY A 291 5.32 18.52 -19.34
CA GLY A 291 5.80 19.72 -20.02
C GLY A 291 6.41 20.73 -19.04
N THR A 292 6.96 21.82 -19.58
CA THR A 292 7.32 22.99 -18.78
C THR A 292 6.05 23.73 -18.35
N ASP A 293 6.07 24.30 -17.15
CA ASP A 293 5.01 25.17 -16.63
C ASP A 293 5.60 26.24 -15.69
N GLU A 294 4.73 27.03 -15.04
CA GLU A 294 5.15 28.08 -14.10
C GLU A 294 5.97 27.57 -12.90
N ARG A 295 5.82 26.29 -12.54
CA ARG A 295 6.50 25.63 -11.41
C ARG A 295 7.71 24.80 -11.85
N HIS A 296 7.83 24.49 -13.15
CA HIS A 296 8.84 23.60 -13.71
C HIS A 296 9.54 24.24 -14.91
N LYS A 297 10.76 24.73 -14.67
CA LYS A 297 11.63 25.33 -15.71
C LYS A 297 12.04 24.34 -16.80
N TYR A 298 12.09 23.05 -16.48
CA TYR A 298 12.48 21.98 -17.39
C TYR A 298 11.31 21.00 -17.53
N SER A 299 11.08 20.53 -18.76
CA SER A 299 10.22 19.37 -18.98
C SER A 299 10.93 18.10 -18.51
N PHE A 300 10.15 17.08 -18.15
CA PHE A 300 10.68 15.79 -17.75
C PHE A 300 9.69 14.67 -18.02
N ASP A 301 10.20 13.46 -18.16
CA ASP A 301 9.39 12.25 -18.32
C ASP A 301 9.52 11.36 -17.09
N TYR A 302 8.40 10.85 -16.57
CA TYR A 302 8.41 9.74 -15.63
C TYR A 302 8.53 8.42 -16.40
N GLU A 303 9.69 7.80 -16.30
CA GLU A 303 10.01 6.51 -16.90
C GLU A 303 9.96 5.40 -15.83
N THR A 304 9.30 4.29 -16.15
CA THR A 304 9.35 3.07 -15.36
C THR A 304 10.05 1.98 -16.18
N TRP A 305 11.18 1.50 -15.66
CA TRP A 305 11.94 0.41 -16.24
C TRP A 305 11.83 -0.86 -15.40
N GLU A 306 11.77 -2.00 -16.06
CA GLU A 306 11.76 -3.31 -15.42
C GLU A 306 12.90 -4.17 -15.97
N ARG A 307 13.54 -4.94 -15.09
CA ARG A 307 14.60 -5.85 -15.51
C ARG A 307 14.00 -6.98 -16.34
N VAL A 308 14.65 -7.29 -17.46
CA VAL A 308 14.30 -8.46 -18.28
C VAL A 308 14.50 -9.73 -17.45
N SER A 309 13.43 -10.49 -17.24
CA SER A 309 13.49 -11.82 -16.64
C SER A 309 14.35 -12.73 -17.53
N SER A 310 15.49 -13.20 -17.00
CA SER A 310 16.29 -14.26 -17.65
C SER A 310 15.77 -15.63 -17.28
#